data_AF-A0A0F9M0G3-F1
#
_entry.id   AF-A0A0F9M0G3-F1
#
_cell.length_a   1.000
_cell.length_b   1.000
_cell.length_c   1.000
_cell.angle_alpha   90.00
_cell.angle_beta   90.00
_cell.angle_gamma   90.00
#
_symmetry.space_group_name_H-M   'P 1'
#
loop_
_entity.id
_entity.type
_entity.pdbx_description
1 polymer ?
#
loop_
_entity_poly.entity_id
_entity_poly.type
_entity_poly.pdbx_seq_one_letter_code
_entity_poly.pdbx_strand_id
1 'polypeptide(L)'
;MDIVEVEWEDSHTSHGWQDEPSLPASLTVRSVGYAQRNDKSGITLVESIVQANNPGLAKYGCTMAIPRSAIRKVTKLGPKRGK
;
A
#
# COMPACT_ATOMS: atom_id res chain seq x y z
N MET A 1 2.02 5.36 -14.78
CA MET A 1 1.70 5.01 -13.38
C MET A 1 2.70 3.99 -12.92
N ASP A 2 3.25 4.15 -11.71
CA ASP A 2 4.28 3.24 -11.20
C ASP A 2 3.61 2.03 -10.52
N ILE A 3 4.08 0.83 -10.83
CA ILE A 3 3.85 -0.33 -9.97
C ILE A 3 4.83 -0.21 -8.81
N VAL A 4 4.37 -0.41 -7.58
CA VAL A 4 5.22 -0.34 -6.41
C VAL A 4 5.02 -1.57 -5.54
N GLU A 5 6.11 -2.02 -4.93
CA GLU A 5 6.08 -2.85 -3.74
C GLU A 5 6.22 -1.93 -2.52
N VAL A 6 5.32 -2.07 -1.56
CA VAL A 6 5.34 -1.36 -0.30
C VAL A 6 5.60 -2.39 0.80
N GLU A 7 6.70 -2.22 1.52
CA GLU A 7 6.94 -2.91 2.78
C GLU A 7 6.45 -2.01 3.91
N TRP A 8 5.55 -2.54 4.75
CA TRP A 8 4.91 -1.78 5.80
C TRP A 8 4.65 -2.65 7.02
N GLU A 9 4.49 -2.01 8.17
CA GLU A 9 4.17 -2.68 9.41
C GLU A 9 2.67 -2.71 9.62
N ASP A 10 2.12 -3.92 9.60
CA ASP A 10 0.78 -4.16 10.12
C ASP A 10 0.90 -4.28 11.64
N SER A 11 0.52 -3.21 12.32
CA SER A 11 0.50 -3.16 13.78
C SER A 11 -0.94 -3.19 14.25
N HIS A 12 -1.27 -4.26 14.99
CA HIS A 12 -2.59 -4.51 15.56
C HIS A 12 -2.92 -3.60 16.76
N THR A 13 -2.16 -2.54 16.97
CA THR A 13 -2.33 -1.64 18.14
C THR A 13 -2.08 -0.17 17.82
N SER A 14 -1.35 0.16 16.75
CA SER A 14 -0.94 1.54 16.48
C SER A 14 -1.57 2.18 15.24
N HIS A 15 -2.23 1.38 14.37
CA HIS A 15 -2.77 1.86 13.10
C HIS A 15 -4.26 1.53 12.82
N GLY A 16 -5.01 1.01 13.80
CA GLY A 16 -6.49 1.13 13.80
C GLY A 16 -7.33 -0.14 13.97
N TRP A 17 -6.75 -1.34 14.09
CA TRP A 17 -7.50 -2.57 14.39
C TRP A 17 -7.14 -3.07 15.80
N GLN A 18 -8.13 -3.49 16.61
CA GLN A 18 -8.03 -4.05 17.98
C GLN A 18 -9.15 -5.13 18.10
N ASP A 19 -9.09 -6.29 18.76
CA ASP A 19 -8.10 -7.00 19.58
C ASP A 19 -8.23 -8.51 19.26
N GLU A 20 -7.14 -9.16 18.85
CA GLU A 20 -7.00 -10.63 18.88
C GLU A 20 -5.66 -10.93 19.57
N PRO A 21 -5.65 -11.23 20.89
CA PRO A 21 -4.43 -11.30 21.70
C PRO A 21 -3.50 -12.46 21.32
N SER A 22 -3.96 -13.36 20.45
CA SER A 22 -3.17 -14.46 19.90
C SER A 22 -2.25 -14.04 18.75
N LEU A 23 -2.43 -12.84 18.19
CA LEU A 23 -1.63 -12.36 17.07
C LEU A 23 -0.36 -11.62 17.53
N PRO A 24 0.77 -11.78 16.81
CA PRO A 24 2.00 -11.06 17.12
C PRO A 24 1.81 -9.54 17.03
N ALA A 25 2.52 -8.80 17.89
CA ALA A 25 2.34 -7.35 18.09
C ALA A 25 2.57 -6.49 16.82
N SER A 26 3.39 -6.97 15.90
CA SER A 26 3.66 -6.31 14.62
C SER A 26 4.12 -7.32 13.57
N LEU A 27 3.60 -7.24 12.35
CA LEU A 27 4.06 -8.02 11.21
C LEU A 27 4.57 -7.09 10.11
N THR A 28 5.72 -7.44 9.53
CA THR A 28 6.16 -6.78 8.30
C THR A 28 5.46 -7.43 7.12
N VAL A 29 4.66 -6.64 6.41
CA VAL A 29 3.85 -7.06 5.26
C VAL A 29 4.41 -6.42 4.00
N ARG A 30 4.30 -7.14 2.88
CA ARG A 30 4.59 -6.61 1.54
C ARG A 30 3.34 -6.61 0.70
N SER A 31 3.07 -5.46 0.07
CA SER A 31 1.92 -5.28 -0.80
C SER A 31 2.38 -4.72 -2.13
N VAL A 32 1.89 -5.29 -3.23
CA VAL A 32 2.24 -4.88 -4.59
C VAL A 32 0.99 -4.38 -5.29
N GLY A 33 1.10 -3.26 -5.99
CA GLY A 33 0.00 -2.73 -6.78
C GLY A 33 0.38 -1.47 -7.55
N TYR A 34 -0.59 -0.93 -8.29
CA TYR A 34 -0.43 0.37 -8.93
C TYR A 34 -0.63 1.47 -7.89
N ALA A 35 0.34 2.37 -7.76
CA ALA A 35 0.23 3.49 -6.83
C ALA A 35 -0.75 4.54 -7.40
N GLN A 36 -1.96 4.61 -6.85
CA GLN A 36 -2.95 5.64 -7.18
C GLN A 36 -2.65 6.96 -6.48
N ARG A 37 -2.22 6.89 -5.22
CA ARG A 37 -1.84 8.03 -4.39
C ARG A 37 -0.54 7.70 -3.66
N ASN A 38 0.35 8.68 -3.57
CA ASN A 38 1.60 8.55 -2.81
C ASN A 38 1.99 9.93 -2.28
N ASP A 39 1.59 10.26 -1.06
CA ASP A 39 1.81 11.58 -0.46
C ASP A 39 2.08 11.52 1.06
N LYS A 40 2.05 12.67 1.73
CA LYS A 40 2.32 12.76 3.18
C LYS A 40 1.39 11.90 4.05
N SER A 41 0.19 11.58 3.57
CA SER A 41 -0.78 10.76 4.32
C SER A 41 -0.50 9.27 4.18
N GLY A 42 0.03 8.82 3.05
CA GLY A 42 0.31 7.41 2.81
C GLY A 42 0.34 7.05 1.33
N ILE A 43 0.10 5.76 1.06
CA ILE A 43 0.01 5.19 -0.28
C ILE A 43 -1.31 4.45 -0.44
N THR A 44 -1.98 4.67 -1.58
CA THR A 44 -3.13 3.86 -1.99
C THR A 44 -2.72 2.98 -3.17
N LEU A 45 -2.79 1.67 -2.97
CA LEU A 45 -2.57 0.66 -3.99
C LEU A 45 -3.90 0.18 -4.56
N VAL A 46 -3.92 -0.05 -5.87
CA VAL A 46 -5.06 -0.61 -6.60
C VAL A 46 -4.59 -1.75 -7.51
N GLU A 47 -5.50 -2.67 -7.84
CA GLU A 47 -5.18 -3.89 -8.58
C GLU A 47 -4.92 -3.64 -10.08
N SER A 48 -5.45 -2.54 -10.64
CA SER A 48 -5.38 -2.27 -12.08
C SER A 48 -4.99 -0.82 -12.40
N ILE A 49 -4.31 -0.66 -13.54
CA ILE A 49 -3.96 0.65 -14.09
C ILE A 49 -5.20 1.50 -14.42
N VAL A 50 -6.32 0.85 -14.77
CA VAL A 50 -7.59 1.52 -15.07
C VAL A 50 -8.14 2.20 -13.81
N GLN A 51 -8.16 1.50 -12.67
CA GLN A 51 -8.55 2.09 -11.39
C GLN A 51 -7.56 3.17 -10.94
N ALA A 52 -6.26 2.95 -11.17
CA ALA A 52 -5.24 3.92 -10.80
C ALA A 52 -5.44 5.26 -11.53
N ASN A 53 -5.83 5.21 -12.80
CA ASN A 53 -6.10 6.39 -13.62
C ASN A 53 -7.50 6.98 -13.43
N ASN A 54 -8.45 6.21 -12.87
CA ASN A 54 -9.84 6.63 -12.65
C ASN A 54 -10.24 6.44 -11.18
N PRO A 55 -9.99 7.44 -10.31
CA PRO A 55 -10.29 7.35 -8.87
C PRO A 55 -11.75 7.02 -8.54
N GLY A 56 -12.70 7.40 -9.41
CA GLY A 56 -14.11 7.05 -9.24
C GLY A 56 -14.42 5.55 -9.34
N LEU A 57 -13.61 4.78 -10.08
CA LEU A 57 -13.77 3.32 -10.24
C LEU A 57 -13.11 2.52 -9.13
N ALA A 58 -12.16 3.13 -8.40
CA ALA A 58 -11.50 2.48 -7.27
C ALA A 58 -12.49 2.11 -6.14
N LYS A 59 -13.67 2.74 -6.09
CA LYS A 59 -14.75 2.40 -5.15
C LYS A 59 -15.32 0.98 -5.32
N TYR A 60 -15.12 0.36 -6.48
CA TYR A 60 -15.64 -0.96 -6.82
C TYR A 60 -14.54 -2.03 -6.95
N GLY A 61 -13.30 -1.68 -6.61
CA GLY A 61 -12.13 -2.54 -6.74
C GLY A 61 -11.45 -2.86 -5.41
N CYS A 62 -10.54 -3.83 -5.43
CA CYS A 62 -9.65 -4.08 -4.31
C CYS A 62 -8.67 -2.90 -4.16
N THR A 63 -8.90 -2.08 -3.14
CA THR A 63 -8.06 -0.93 -2.78
C THR A 63 -7.41 -1.18 -1.43
N MET A 64 -6.14 -0.82 -1.31
CA MET A 64 -5.42 -0.88 -0.04
C MET A 64 -4.82 0.48 0.26
N ALA A 65 -5.22 1.08 1.37
CA ALA A 65 -4.65 2.33 1.88
C ALA A 65 -3.69 2.01 3.01
N ILE A 66 -2.41 2.37 2.84
CA ILE A 66 -1.35 2.15 3.82
C ILE A 66 -0.94 3.52 4.38
N PRO A 67 -1.13 3.79 5.68
CA PRO A 67 -0.77 5.07 6.27
C PRO A 67 0.74 5.28 6.23
N ARG A 68 1.19 6.53 6.04
CA ARG A 68 2.61 6.85 5.91
C ARG A 68 3.44 6.37 7.10
N SER A 69 2.88 6.41 8.31
CA SER A 69 3.52 5.96 9.55
C SER A 69 3.87 4.47 9.56
N ALA A 70 3.11 3.64 8.83
CA ALA A 70 3.33 2.20 8.74
C ALA A 70 4.38 1.83 7.69
N ILE A 71 4.63 2.70 6.71
CA ILE A 71 5.48 2.39 5.55
C ILE A 71 6.96 2.35 5.98
N ARG A 72 7.60 1.21 5.77
CA ARG A 72 9.03 1.00 5.99
C ARG A 72 9.84 1.24 4.72
N LYS A 73 9.34 0.79 3.57
CA LYS A 73 10.02 0.94 2.29
C LYS A 73 9.03 0.98 1.13
N VAL A 74 9.37 1.75 0.09
CA VAL A 74 8.65 1.76 -1.19
C VAL A 74 9.65 1.48 -2.30
N THR A 75 9.42 0.41 -3.06
CA THR A 75 10.25 0.03 -4.20
C THR A 75 9.43 0.20 -5.47
N LYS A 76 9.88 1.04 -6.40
CA LYS A 76 9.26 1.12 -7.74
C LYS A 76 9.64 -0.11 -8.55
N LEU A 77 8.64 -0.84 -9.03
CA LEU A 77 8.79 -1.99 -9.90
C LEU A 77 8.56 -1.53 -11.35
N GLY A 78 9.61 -1.56 -12.15
CA GLY A 78 9.57 -1.20 -13.56
C GLY A 78 10.91 -1.48 -14.24
N PRO A 79 10.95 -1.52 -15.58
CA PRO A 79 12.22 -1.67 -16.27
C PRO A 79 13.11 -0.50 -15.88
N LYS A 80 14.29 -0.78 -15.32
CA LYS A 80 15.37 0.21 -15.26
C LYS A 80 15.54 0.71 -16.68
N ARG A 81 15.24 1.98 -16.96
CA ARG A 81 15.74 2.62 -18.18
C ARG A 81 17.26 2.48 -18.10
N GLY A 82 17.81 1.55 -18.88
CA GLY A 82 19.24 1.42 -19.07
C GLY A 82 19.78 2.79 -19.44
N LYS A 83 20.87 3.17 -18.76
CA LYS A 83 21.69 4.30 -19.18
C LYS A 83 22.28 4.01 -20.56
#